data_AF-A0A6V7UDB1-F1
#
_entry.id   AF-A0A6V7UDB1-F1
#
_cell.length_a   1.000
_cell.length_b   1.000
_cell.length_c   1.000
_cell.angle_alpha   90.00
_cell.angle_beta   90.00
_cell.angle_gamma   90.00
#
_symmetry.space_group_name_H-M   'P 1'
#
loop_
_entity.id
_entity.type
_entity.pdbx_description
1 polymer ?
#
loop_
_entity_poly.entity_id
_entity_poly.type
_entity_poly.pdbx_seq_one_letter_code
_entity_poly.pdbx_strand_id
1 'polypeptide(L)'
;MLSFRFIWAAFTTLYEVDKYIFLNFLLNGGANIPLASIYYIGSAIELHKEVIKFAETSSDCSKMVNSIEFQRLEWSMPKFSSRVKLIRQKEYIKGENQHIFLKYETSNVHNSNLVFYIFIWKEVKAETIHRFRIQKLIRAY
;
A
#
# COMPACT_ATOMS: atom_id res chain seq x y z
N MET A 1 6.12 -17.37 20.56
CA MET A 1 4.81 -16.73 20.80
C MET A 1 4.78 -15.41 20.03
N LEU A 2 4.20 -15.37 18.83
CA LEU A 2 4.18 -14.15 17.98
C LEU A 2 3.06 -13.23 18.47
N SER A 3 3.40 -12.21 19.26
CA SER A 3 2.45 -11.14 19.59
C SER A 3 2.20 -10.29 18.34
N PHE A 4 1.08 -10.48 17.67
CA PHE A 4 0.68 -9.58 16.59
C PHE A 4 0.21 -8.26 17.20
N ARG A 5 1.04 -7.21 17.09
CA ARG A 5 0.65 -5.85 17.45
C ARG A 5 0.00 -5.21 16.22
N PHE A 6 -1.32 -5.22 16.14
CA PHE A 6 -2.05 -4.48 15.11
C PHE A 6 -2.20 -3.02 15.56
N ILE A 7 -1.88 -2.07 14.69
CA ILE A 7 -2.19 -0.67 14.93
C ILE A 7 -3.33 -0.31 13.99
N TRP A 8 -4.47 0.05 14.59
CA TRP A 8 -5.59 0.67 13.91
C TRP A 8 -5.47 2.17 14.11
N ALA A 9 -5.14 2.88 13.04
CA ALA A 9 -5.10 4.33 13.05
C ALA A 9 -6.25 4.84 12.19
N ALA A 10 -7.26 5.42 12.84
CA ALA A 10 -8.37 6.09 12.19
C ALA A 10 -8.16 7.60 12.36
N PHE A 11 -7.99 8.32 11.25
CA PHE A 11 -7.87 9.77 11.25
C PHE A 11 -9.13 10.34 10.62
N THR A 12 -9.75 11.30 11.29
CA THR A 12 -10.98 11.95 10.82
C THR A 12 -10.69 13.16 9.93
N THR A 13 -9.51 13.78 10.06
CA THR A 13 -9.00 14.85 9.18
C THR A 13 -7.45 14.88 9.26
N LEU A 14 -6.78 15.07 8.12
CA LEU A 14 -5.35 15.30 7.97
C LEU A 14 -5.19 16.61 7.20
N TYR A 15 -4.62 17.62 7.86
CA TYR A 15 -4.01 18.76 7.16
C TYR A 15 -2.67 18.32 6.53
N GLU A 16 -2.06 19.13 5.66
CA GLU A 16 -0.81 18.76 4.97
C GLU A 16 0.32 18.35 5.92
N VAL A 17 0.39 18.96 7.11
CA VAL A 17 1.35 18.62 8.17
C VAL A 17 1.10 17.21 8.71
N ASP A 18 -0.16 16.83 8.90
CA ASP A 18 -0.53 15.50 9.41
C ASP A 18 -0.22 14.41 8.38
N LYS A 19 -0.31 14.73 7.08
CA LYS A 19 0.10 13.82 5.98
C LYS A 19 1.59 13.45 6.10
N TYR A 20 2.46 14.43 6.33
CA TYR A 20 3.90 14.20 6.43
C TYR A 20 4.25 13.36 7.67
N ILE A 21 3.66 13.71 8.82
CA ILE A 21 3.86 12.97 10.07
C ILE A 21 3.41 11.51 9.91
N PHE A 22 2.24 11.30 9.30
CA PHE A 22 1.70 9.97 9.09
C PHE A 22 2.51 9.15 8.09
N LEU A 23 2.93 9.74 6.98
CA LEU A 23 3.83 9.09 6.02
C LEU A 23 5.16 8.73 6.69
N ASN A 24 5.73 9.63 7.49
CA ASN A 24 6.96 9.37 8.21
C ASN A 24 6.80 8.21 9.21
N PHE A 25 5.64 8.09 9.88
CA PHE A 25 5.33 6.95 10.74
C PHE A 25 5.31 5.62 9.94
N LEU A 26 4.65 5.59 8.78
CA LEU A 26 4.57 4.39 7.93
C LEU A 26 5.94 3.95 7.40
N LEU A 27 6.80 4.91 7.07
CA LEU A 27 8.07 4.65 6.38
C LEU A 27 9.26 4.49 7.32
N ASN A 28 9.28 5.23 8.44
CA ASN A 28 10.42 5.33 9.35
C ASN A 28 10.08 4.97 10.81
N GLY A 29 8.81 4.73 11.14
CA GLY A 29 8.36 4.54 12.52
C GLY A 29 8.25 3.10 13.03
N GLY A 30 8.34 2.05 12.18
CA GLY A 30 7.81 0.74 12.58
C GLY A 30 8.39 -0.50 11.93
N ALA A 31 9.66 -0.82 12.22
CA ALA A 31 10.27 -2.11 11.87
C ALA A 31 9.51 -3.34 12.42
N ASN A 32 8.63 -3.15 13.41
CA ASN A 32 7.87 -4.21 14.08
C ASN A 32 6.35 -4.11 13.91
N ILE A 33 5.84 -3.22 13.06
CA ILE A 33 4.40 -3.13 12.80
C ILE A 33 4.05 -4.09 11.65
N PRO A 34 3.27 -5.16 11.90
CA PRO A 34 2.92 -6.14 10.88
C PRO A 34 1.96 -5.58 9.84
N LEU A 35 1.01 -4.73 10.26
CA LEU A 35 -0.01 -4.14 9.40
C LEU A 35 -0.46 -2.78 9.95
N ALA A 36 -0.49 -1.78 9.08
CA ALA A 36 -1.22 -0.53 9.28
C ALA A 36 -2.40 -0.49 8.31
N SER A 37 -3.62 -0.33 8.83
CA SER A 37 -4.83 -0.18 8.02
C SER A 37 -5.37 1.24 8.15
N ILE A 38 -5.64 1.87 7.01
CA ILE A 38 -6.01 3.28 6.89
C ILE A 38 -7.44 3.35 6.38
N TYR A 39 -8.28 3.94 7.21
CA TYR A 39 -9.68 4.26 6.93
C TYR A 39 -9.81 5.77 7.00
N TYR A 40 -10.25 6.40 5.92
CA TYR A 40 -10.24 7.85 5.84
C TYR A 40 -11.58 8.36 5.27
N ILE A 41 -11.97 9.58 5.64
CA ILE A 41 -13.22 10.23 5.23
C ILE A 41 -12.84 11.66 4.82
N GLY A 42 -12.80 11.96 3.51
CA GLY A 42 -12.38 13.26 2.97
C GLY A 42 -11.21 13.16 1.99
N SER A 43 -11.14 14.09 1.04
CA SER A 43 -10.25 14.18 -0.14
C SER A 43 -9.14 13.12 -0.28
N ALA A 44 -9.17 12.37 -1.39
CA ALA A 44 -8.24 11.30 -1.76
C ALA A 44 -6.77 11.75 -1.80
N ILE A 45 -6.10 11.76 -0.64
CA ILE A 45 -4.66 12.02 -0.57
C ILE A 45 -3.92 10.85 -1.23
N GLU A 46 -3.09 11.11 -2.22
CA GLU A 46 -2.35 10.09 -2.98
C GLU A 46 -1.17 9.45 -2.19
N LEU A 47 -1.33 9.22 -0.88
CA LEU A 47 -0.32 8.63 0.01
C LEU A 47 0.22 7.30 -0.50
N HIS A 48 -0.64 6.49 -1.12
CA HIS A 48 -0.25 5.21 -1.70
C HIS A 48 0.83 5.38 -2.79
N LYS A 49 0.83 6.50 -3.54
CA LYS A 49 1.86 6.79 -4.55
C LYS A 49 3.21 7.11 -3.91
N GLU A 50 3.21 7.90 -2.83
CA GLU A 50 4.43 8.20 -2.08
C GLU A 50 5.02 6.94 -1.44
N VAL A 51 4.18 6.03 -0.95
CA VAL A 51 4.64 4.75 -0.39
C VAL A 51 5.26 3.86 -1.47
N ILE A 52 4.67 3.78 -2.67
CA ILE A 52 5.27 3.04 -3.81
C ILE A 52 6.62 3.66 -4.17
N LYS A 53 6.68 4.99 -4.32
CA LYS A 53 7.91 5.70 -4.66
C LYS A 53 9.00 5.41 -3.64
N PHE A 54 8.71 5.55 -2.35
CA PHE A 54 9.67 5.23 -1.28
C PHE A 54 10.13 3.77 -1.33
N ALA A 55 9.22 2.83 -1.56
CA ALA A 55 9.54 1.41 -1.69
C ALA A 55 10.54 1.14 -2.84
N GLU A 56 10.39 1.84 -3.97
CA GLU A 56 11.27 1.67 -5.13
C GLU A 56 12.62 2.36 -4.97
N THR A 57 12.67 3.52 -4.30
CA THR A 57 13.83 4.43 -4.35
C THR A 57 14.54 4.67 -3.02
N SER A 58 13.98 4.30 -1.87
CA SER A 58 14.64 4.54 -0.58
C SER A 58 15.85 3.61 -0.40
N SER A 59 16.96 4.16 0.08
CA SER A 59 18.15 3.39 0.45
C SER A 59 17.97 2.62 1.77
N ASP A 60 17.04 3.05 2.62
CA ASP A 60 16.70 2.40 3.88
C ASP A 60 15.18 2.18 3.96
N CYS A 61 14.78 0.90 3.99
CA CYS A 61 13.40 0.48 4.23
C CYS A 61 13.29 -0.43 5.48
N SER A 62 14.33 -0.48 6.31
CA SER A 62 14.38 -1.33 7.50
C SER A 62 13.24 -1.00 8.47
N LYS A 63 12.91 0.29 8.61
CA LYS A 63 11.88 0.82 9.51
C LYS A 63 10.48 0.93 8.91
N MET A 64 10.33 0.63 7.61
CA MET A 64 9.04 0.67 6.95
C MET A 64 8.13 -0.43 7.51
N VAL A 65 6.87 -0.09 7.75
CA VAL A 65 5.81 -1.03 8.13
C VAL A 65 5.75 -2.19 7.12
N ASN A 66 5.60 -3.43 7.61
CA ASN A 66 5.64 -4.61 6.74
C ASN A 66 4.46 -4.67 5.76
N SER A 67 3.30 -4.17 6.17
CA SER A 67 2.16 -4.07 5.29
C SER A 67 1.33 -2.83 5.58
N ILE A 68 0.96 -2.11 4.53
CA ILE A 68 0.15 -0.90 4.61
C ILE A 68 -1.07 -1.12 3.74
N GLU A 69 -2.25 -0.89 4.29
CA GLU A 69 -3.51 -1.13 3.64
C GLU A 69 -4.40 0.10 3.71
N PHE A 70 -5.01 0.43 2.59
CA PHE A 70 -5.85 1.59 2.37
C PHE A 70 -7.22 1.08 1.93
N GLN A 71 -8.28 1.44 2.65
CA GLN A 71 -9.64 0.91 2.45
C GLN A 71 -10.71 1.99 2.58
N ARG A 72 -11.93 1.64 2.11
CA ARG A 72 -13.19 2.39 2.33
C ARG A 72 -13.25 3.78 1.66
N LEU A 73 -12.31 4.05 0.77
CA LEU A 73 -12.30 5.23 -0.09
C LEU A 73 -12.08 4.82 -1.53
N GLU A 74 -12.47 5.71 -2.44
CA GLU A 74 -12.10 5.66 -3.84
C GLU A 74 -10.68 6.21 -4.01
N TRP A 75 -9.72 5.32 -4.24
CA TRP A 75 -8.34 5.71 -4.52
C TRP A 75 -8.11 5.76 -6.03
N SER A 76 -7.36 6.76 -6.49
CA SER A 76 -6.89 6.81 -7.87
C SER A 76 -5.92 5.66 -8.16
N MET A 77 -5.86 5.21 -9.42
CA MET A 77 -4.80 4.30 -9.83
C MET A 77 -3.41 4.95 -9.66
N PRO A 78 -2.44 4.27 -9.02
CA PRO A 78 -1.07 4.76 -8.99
C PRO A 78 -0.45 4.77 -10.39
N LYS A 79 0.40 5.76 -10.64
CA LYS A 79 1.32 5.72 -11.78
C LYS A 79 2.47 4.79 -11.41
N PHE A 80 2.56 3.66 -12.10
CA PHE A 80 3.63 2.70 -11.87
C PHE A 80 4.89 3.06 -12.68
N SER A 81 6.06 2.84 -12.07
CA SER A 81 7.32 2.88 -12.79
C SER A 81 7.44 1.69 -13.75
N SER A 82 8.41 1.72 -14.66
CA SER A 82 8.72 0.57 -15.55
C SER A 82 9.22 -0.68 -14.80
N ARG A 83 9.55 -0.56 -13.51
CA ARG A 83 10.04 -1.67 -12.67
C ARG A 83 8.89 -2.48 -12.08
N VAL A 84 7.70 -1.88 -11.96
CA VAL A 84 6.52 -2.55 -11.44
C VAL A 84 5.96 -3.48 -12.51
N LYS A 85 5.80 -4.75 -12.16
CA LYS A 85 5.29 -5.79 -13.05
C LYS A 85 3.96 -6.31 -12.55
N LEU A 86 2.97 -6.39 -13.43
CA LEU A 86 1.73 -7.13 -13.15
C LEU A 86 2.07 -8.63 -13.11
N ILE A 87 1.82 -9.28 -11.98
CA ILE A 87 2.10 -10.71 -11.80
C ILE A 87 0.83 -11.55 -11.64
N ARG A 88 -0.32 -10.92 -11.38
CA ARG A 88 -1.61 -11.62 -11.34
C ARG A 88 -2.77 -10.68 -11.59
N GLN A 89 -3.73 -11.16 -12.35
CA GLN A 89 -5.06 -10.58 -12.50
C GLN A 89 -6.10 -11.67 -12.23
N LYS A 90 -7.14 -11.34 -11.46
CA LYS A 90 -8.28 -12.22 -11.24
C LYS A 90 -9.56 -11.40 -11.23
N GLU A 91 -10.49 -11.75 -12.10
CA GLU A 91 -11.83 -11.19 -12.11
C GLU A 91 -12.77 -12.04 -11.27
N TYR A 92 -13.73 -11.39 -10.63
CA TYR A 92 -14.76 -12.04 -9.83
C TYR A 92 -16.00 -11.16 -9.74
N ILE A 93 -17.15 -11.80 -9.50
CA ILE A 93 -18.44 -11.12 -9.35
C ILE A 93 -18.79 -11.10 -7.87
N LYS A 94 -19.23 -9.94 -7.36
CA LYS A 94 -19.73 -9.79 -5.99
C LYS A 94 -21.03 -8.99 -6.04
N GLY A 95 -22.16 -9.66 -5.77
CA GLY A 95 -23.48 -9.08 -6.06
C GLY A 95 -23.65 -8.90 -7.57
N GLU A 96 -24.07 -7.70 -7.98
CA GLU A 96 -24.26 -7.34 -9.39
C GLU A 96 -23.00 -6.70 -10.02
N ASN A 97 -21.96 -6.43 -9.23
CA ASN A 97 -20.76 -5.74 -9.67
C ASN A 97 -19.64 -6.72 -10.05
N GLN A 98 -18.99 -6.43 -11.17
CA GLN A 98 -17.74 -7.08 -11.57
C GLN A 98 -16.58 -6.37 -10.88
N HIS A 99 -15.74 -7.17 -10.22
CA HIS A 99 -14.55 -6.72 -9.55
C HIS A 99 -13.31 -7.38 -10.16
N ILE A 100 -12.20 -6.66 -10.08
CA ILE A 100 -10.90 -7.14 -10.49
C ILE A 100 -9.92 -7.00 -9.32
N PHE A 101 -9.18 -8.08 -9.11
CA PHE A 101 -8.04 -8.14 -8.23
C PHE A 101 -6.77 -8.15 -9.07
N LEU A 102 -5.87 -7.22 -8.77
CA LEU A 102 -4.58 -7.08 -9.42
C LEU A 102 -3.47 -7.23 -8.38
N LYS A 103 -2.44 -8.01 -8.71
CA LYS A 103 -1.22 -8.13 -7.93
C LYS A 103 -0.05 -7.71 -8.79
N TYR A 104 0.69 -6.72 -8.33
CA TYR A 104 1.94 -6.28 -8.90
C TYR A 104 3.12 -6.60 -7.99
N GLU A 105 4.31 -6.68 -8.57
CA GLU A 105 5.59 -6.83 -7.89
C GLU A 105 6.52 -5.70 -8.34
N THR A 106 7.28 -5.11 -7.41
CA THR A 106 8.44 -4.27 -7.71
C THR A 106 9.57 -4.58 -6.74
N SER A 107 10.81 -4.23 -7.09
CA SER A 107 11.99 -4.37 -6.24
C SER A 107 12.60 -3.02 -5.92
N ASN A 108 13.25 -2.89 -4.77
CA ASN A 108 13.98 -1.68 -4.41
C ASN A 108 15.20 -1.49 -5.33
N VAL A 109 15.57 -0.25 -5.65
CA VAL A 109 16.74 0.05 -6.53
C VAL A 109 18.07 -0.24 -5.86
N HIS A 110 18.14 -0.07 -4.53
CA HIS A 110 19.34 -0.26 -3.74
C HIS A 110 19.47 -1.69 -3.17
N ASN A 111 18.38 -2.45 -3.10
CA ASN A 111 18.39 -3.84 -2.62
C ASN A 111 17.40 -4.72 -3.40
N SER A 112 17.90 -5.56 -4.30
CA SER A 112 17.08 -6.46 -5.14
C SER A 112 16.36 -7.57 -4.36
N ASN A 113 16.80 -7.89 -3.13
CA ASN A 113 16.13 -8.85 -2.25
C ASN A 113 14.93 -8.26 -1.55
N LEU A 114 14.86 -6.94 -1.48
CA LEU A 114 13.73 -6.21 -0.95
C LEU A 114 12.67 -6.05 -2.04
N VAL A 115 11.58 -6.79 -1.88
CA VAL A 115 10.49 -6.88 -2.85
C VAL A 115 9.21 -6.37 -2.23
N PHE A 116 8.37 -5.74 -3.05
CA PHE A 116 7.10 -5.20 -2.63
C PHE A 116 5.98 -5.78 -3.49
N TYR A 117 4.97 -6.34 -2.82
CA TYR A 117 3.72 -6.69 -3.47
C TYR A 117 2.70 -5.58 -3.32
N ILE A 118 2.13 -5.18 -4.44
CA ILE A 118 1.08 -4.18 -4.51
C ILE A 118 -0.20 -4.91 -4.92
N PHE A 119 -1.20 -4.84 -4.06
CA PHE A 119 -2.49 -5.48 -4.25
C PHE A 119 -3.56 -4.41 -4.44
N ILE A 120 -4.35 -4.55 -5.49
CA ILE A 120 -5.41 -3.61 -5.85
C ILE A 120 -6.71 -4.38 -6.03
N TRP A 121 -7.77 -3.90 -5.40
CA TRP A 121 -9.14 -4.37 -5.63
C TRP A 121 -9.96 -3.18 -6.12
N LYS A 122 -10.46 -3.26 -7.34
CA LYS A 122 -11.29 -2.22 -7.95
C LYS A 122 -12.51 -2.84 -8.63
N GLU A 123 -13.55 -2.05 -8.83
CA GLU A 123 -14.62 -2.42 -9.76
C GLU A 123 -14.13 -2.31 -11.21
N VAL A 124 -14.75 -3.08 -12.11
CA VAL A 124 -14.42 -3.03 -13.55
C VAL A 124 -14.97 -1.74 -14.16
N LYS A 125 -16.20 -1.36 -13.78
CA LYS A 125 -16.90 -0.19 -14.31
C LYS A 125 -16.44 1.13 -13.70
N ALA A 126 -15.82 1.11 -12.53
CA ALA A 126 -15.26 2.28 -11.88
C ALA A 126 -13.73 2.29 -12.03
N GLU A 127 -13.15 3.45 -12.34
CA GLU A 127 -11.69 3.62 -12.33
C GLU A 127 -11.11 3.71 -10.90
N THR A 128 -11.98 3.68 -9.90
CA THR A 128 -11.64 3.87 -8.50
C THR A 128 -11.29 2.55 -7.83
N ILE A 129 -10.23 2.59 -7.03
CA ILE A 129 -9.78 1.46 -6.22
C ILE A 129 -10.53 1.49 -4.88
N HIS A 130 -11.12 0.37 -4.46
CA HIS A 130 -11.78 0.23 -3.15
C HIS A 130 -10.81 -0.18 -2.04
N ARG A 131 -9.79 -0.96 -2.41
CA ARG A 131 -8.75 -1.43 -1.49
C ARG A 131 -7.42 -1.44 -2.21
N PHE A 132 -6.42 -0.91 -1.53
CA PHE A 132 -5.03 -0.90 -1.99
C PHE A 132 -4.15 -1.37 -0.83
N ARG A 133 -3.21 -2.28 -1.10
CA ARG A 133 -2.30 -2.78 -0.07
C ARG A 133 -0.89 -2.90 -0.64
N ILE A 134 0.10 -2.43 0.11
CA ILE A 134 1.52 -2.70 -0.15
C ILE A 134 2.03 -3.63 0.94
N GLN A 135 2.82 -4.61 0.55
CA GLN A 135 3.46 -5.54 1.46
C GLN A 135 4.94 -5.66 1.13
N LYS A 136 5.78 -5.38 2.12
CA LYS A 136 7.23 -5.56 2.11
C LYS A 136 7.56 -7.04 2.31
N LEU A 137 8.48 -7.56 1.51
CA LEU A 137 9.01 -8.91 1.60
C LEU A 137 10.52 -8.87 1.42
N ILE A 138 11.25 -9.65 2.22
CA ILE A 138 12.67 -9.91 2.02
C ILE A 138 12.79 -11.33 1.48
N ARG A 139 13.34 -11.51 0.28
CA ARG A 139 13.62 -12.83 -0.27
C ARG A 139 14.75 -13.47 0.55
N ALA A 140 14.51 -14.65 1.10
CA ALA A 140 15.56 -15.47 1.68
C ALA A 140 16.35 -16.12 0.53
N TYR A 141 17.68 -16.09 0.64
CA TYR A 141 18.58 -16.89 -0.20
C TYR A 141 18.69 -18.31 0.34
#